data_AF-A0A9P6R296-F1
#
_entry.id   AF-A0A9P6R296-F1
#
_cell.length_a   1.000
_cell.length_b   1.000
_cell.length_c   1.000
_cell.angle_alpha   90.00
_cell.angle_beta   90.00
_cell.angle_gamma   90.00
#
_symmetry.space_group_name_H-M   'P 1'
#
loop_
_entity.id
_entity.type
_entity.pdbx_description
1 polymer ?
#
loop_
_entity_poly.entity_id
_entity_poly.type
_entity_poly.pdbx_seq_one_letter_code
_entity_poly.pdbx_strand_id
1 'polypeptide(L)'
;MERLDIYVARQIPIRKPRFFNSVHTGNEWNKYNQTHYDHDNPPPKVVQGYKFNLFYPDLIDKSQAPTYEIIKEPVLIMFRAGPPYEDMAFRIVNLKWEHSPKRGYKSVFDRGVLQLYFNFKRHFYRR
;
A
#
# COMPACT_ATOMS: atom_id res chain seq x y z
N MET A 1 -14.65 -45.61 -20.90
CA MET A 1 -14.44 -44.62 -21.99
C MET A 1 -15.44 -43.52 -21.76
N GLU A 2 -15.09 -42.52 -20.96
CA GLU A 2 -15.91 -41.31 -20.78
C GLU A 2 -14.98 -40.12 -20.65
N ARG A 3 -15.39 -39.04 -21.31
CA ARG A 3 -14.54 -38.04 -21.93
C ARG A 3 -13.83 -37.19 -20.88
N LEU A 4 -12.52 -37.07 -21.07
CA LEU A 4 -11.74 -35.92 -20.62
C LEU A 4 -12.32 -34.68 -21.29
N ASP A 5 -13.29 -34.04 -20.65
CA ASP A 5 -13.78 -32.74 -21.07
C ASP A 5 -12.64 -31.73 -20.95
N ILE A 6 -11.87 -31.62 -22.03
CA ILE A 6 -11.57 -30.43 -22.81
C ILE A 6 -11.99 -29.11 -22.13
N TYR A 7 -11.50 -28.84 -20.93
CA TYR A 7 -11.16 -27.48 -20.54
C TYR A 7 -9.82 -27.20 -21.17
N VAL A 8 -9.83 -26.79 -22.44
CA VAL A 8 -8.78 -25.88 -22.90
C VAL A 8 -8.83 -24.75 -21.87
N ALA A 9 -7.87 -24.76 -20.93
CA ALA A 9 -7.63 -23.65 -20.04
C ALA A 9 -7.48 -22.44 -20.96
N ARG A 10 -8.54 -21.64 -21.09
CA ARG A 10 -8.46 -20.36 -21.78
C ARG A 10 -7.26 -19.69 -21.14
N GLN A 11 -6.18 -19.47 -21.89
CA GLN A 11 -5.04 -18.72 -21.43
C GLN A 11 -5.55 -17.31 -21.18
N ILE A 12 -6.00 -17.07 -19.94
CA ILE A 12 -6.45 -15.75 -19.53
C ILE A 12 -5.17 -14.92 -19.51
N PRO A 13 -5.07 -13.89 -20.38
CA PRO A 13 -3.86 -13.11 -20.45
C PRO A 13 -3.66 -12.45 -19.09
N ILE A 14 -2.47 -12.66 -18.53
CA ILE A 14 -2.05 -12.04 -17.28
C ILE A 14 -1.99 -10.51 -17.50
N ARG A 15 -2.47 -9.74 -16.51
CA ARG A 15 -2.61 -8.29 -16.61
C ARG A 15 -1.95 -7.58 -15.43
N LYS A 16 -1.30 -6.46 -15.72
CA LYS A 16 -0.90 -5.52 -14.65
C LYS A 16 -2.14 -4.82 -14.10
N PRO A 17 -2.36 -4.84 -12.78
CA PRO A 17 -3.45 -4.08 -12.18
C PRO A 17 -3.21 -2.59 -12.33
N ARG A 18 -4.30 -1.83 -12.42
CA ARG A 18 -4.23 -0.37 -12.31
C ARG A 18 -4.06 0.00 -10.85
N PHE A 19 -3.42 1.13 -10.57
CA PHE A 19 -3.29 1.65 -9.21
C PHE A 19 -3.31 3.18 -9.19
N PHE A 20 -3.69 3.72 -8.04
CA PHE A 20 -3.58 5.15 -7.72
C PHE A 20 -2.95 5.29 -6.33
N ASN A 21 -1.64 5.48 -6.32
CA ASN A 21 -0.85 5.58 -5.11
C ASN A 21 -0.54 7.04 -4.79
N SER A 22 -0.62 7.42 -3.52
CA SER A 22 -0.22 8.75 -3.05
C SER A 22 0.72 8.64 -1.86
N VAL A 23 1.77 9.45 -1.84
CA VAL A 23 2.70 9.59 -0.72
C VAL A 23 2.25 10.78 0.12
N HIS A 24 1.95 10.53 1.40
CA HIS A 24 1.65 11.60 2.34
C HIS A 24 2.96 12.17 2.87
N THR A 25 3.24 13.44 2.59
CA THR A 25 4.42 14.15 3.08
C THR A 25 4.02 15.33 3.95
N GLY A 26 4.88 15.68 4.91
CA GLY A 26 4.63 16.82 5.78
C GLY A 26 5.87 17.23 6.56
N ASN A 27 5.83 18.45 7.08
CA ASN A 27 6.88 19.01 7.92
C ASN A 27 6.83 18.35 9.31
N GLU A 28 7.99 18.13 9.91
CA GLU A 28 8.10 17.64 11.28
C GLU A 28 8.76 18.69 12.16
N TRP A 29 8.01 19.27 13.09
CA TRP A 29 8.50 20.31 14.00
C TRP A 29 9.09 19.72 15.28
N ASN A 30 10.17 18.93 15.14
CA ASN A 30 10.92 18.42 16.29
C ASN A 30 11.80 19.53 16.93
N LYS A 31 12.39 19.28 18.10
CA LYS A 31 13.19 20.29 18.84
C LYS A 31 14.33 20.87 17.98
N TYR A 32 14.97 20.05 17.15
CA TYR A 32 16.04 20.50 16.26
C TYR A 32 15.49 21.40 15.14
N ASN A 33 14.41 21.00 14.49
CA ASN A 33 13.81 21.80 13.43
C ASN A 33 13.28 23.13 13.95
N GLN A 34 12.76 23.18 15.18
CA GLN A 34 12.33 24.42 15.83
C GLN A 34 13.47 25.43 16.06
N THR A 35 14.74 25.00 16.10
CA THR A 35 15.88 25.93 16.25
C THR A 35 16.48 26.40 14.93
N HIS A 36 16.09 25.79 13.80
CA HIS A 36 16.68 26.04 12.49
C HIS A 36 15.70 26.51 11.42
N TYR A 37 14.40 26.38 11.67
CA TYR A 37 13.34 26.69 10.72
C TYR A 37 12.23 27.50 11.39
N ASP A 38 11.48 28.24 10.59
CA ASP A 38 10.36 29.08 11.02
C ASP A 38 9.17 28.91 10.08
N HIS A 39 8.08 29.64 10.34
CA HIS A 39 6.85 29.48 9.55
C HIS A 39 7.01 29.91 8.07
N ASP A 40 7.92 30.83 7.78
CA ASP A 40 8.16 31.32 6.42
C ASP A 40 9.18 30.42 5.70
N ASN A 41 10.07 29.77 6.45
CA ASN A 41 11.10 28.85 6.00
C ASN A 41 10.96 27.50 6.73
N PRO A 42 9.93 26.69 6.40
CA PRO A 42 9.65 25.45 7.12
C PRO A 42 10.70 24.36 6.82
N PRO A 43 10.87 23.36 7.71
CA PRO A 43 11.80 22.26 7.48
C PRO A 43 11.40 21.46 6.23
N PRO A 44 12.33 20.73 5.58
CA PRO A 44 12.00 19.84 4.48
C PRO A 44 10.88 18.85 4.83
N LYS A 45 10.01 18.56 3.85
CA LYS A 45 8.94 17.58 4.05
C LYS A 45 9.51 16.17 4.10
N VAL A 46 9.07 15.40 5.09
CA VAL A 46 9.37 13.97 5.22
C VAL A 46 8.14 13.14 4.85
N VAL A 47 8.36 11.88 4.45
CA VAL A 47 7.26 10.94 4.23
C VAL A 47 6.61 10.59 5.56
N GLN A 48 5.32 10.89 5.69
CA GLN A 48 4.51 10.62 6.88
C GLN A 48 3.59 9.41 6.71
N GLY A 49 3.39 8.92 5.48
CA GLY A 49 2.53 7.77 5.22
C GLY A 49 2.32 7.50 3.73
N TYR A 50 1.56 6.45 3.43
CA TYR A 50 1.21 6.05 2.08
C TYR A 50 -0.28 5.73 1.98
N LYS A 51 -0.85 5.97 0.81
CA LYS A 51 -2.16 5.46 0.43
C LYS A 51 -2.05 4.71 -0.89
N PHE A 52 -2.30 3.42 -0.83
CA PHE A 52 -2.35 2.53 -1.97
C PHE A 52 -3.80 2.26 -2.35
N ASN A 53 -4.12 2.43 -3.63
CA ASN A 53 -5.39 1.98 -4.20
C ASN A 53 -5.04 1.08 -5.39
N LEU A 54 -5.26 -0.22 -5.26
CA LEU A 54 -5.03 -1.17 -6.34
C LEU A 54 -6.38 -1.66 -6.87
N PHE A 55 -6.56 -1.65 -8.18
CA PHE A 55 -7.81 -1.97 -8.84
C PHE A 55 -7.76 -3.37 -9.45
N TYR A 56 -8.64 -4.22 -8.94
CA TYR A 56 -8.83 -5.63 -9.28
C TYR A 56 -10.30 -5.96 -9.64
N PRO A 57 -10.95 -5.24 -10.57
CA PRO A 57 -12.37 -5.45 -10.90
C PRO A 57 -12.67 -6.84 -11.50
N ASP A 58 -11.69 -7.44 -12.17
CA ASP A 58 -11.84 -8.67 -12.96
C ASP A 58 -11.24 -9.91 -12.27
N LEU A 59 -11.13 -9.91 -10.94
CA LEU A 59 -10.66 -11.10 -10.20
C LEU A 59 -11.54 -12.31 -10.53
N ILE A 60 -10.88 -13.43 -10.85
CA ILE A 60 -11.57 -14.69 -11.14
C ILE A 60 -12.26 -15.20 -9.88
N ASP A 61 -11.50 -15.33 -8.80
CA ASP A 61 -12.02 -15.70 -7.50
C ASP A 61 -12.24 -14.45 -6.65
N LYS A 62 -13.50 -13.99 -6.58
CA LYS A 62 -13.90 -12.82 -5.78
C LYS A 62 -14.07 -13.16 -4.30
N SER A 63 -14.00 -14.43 -3.90
CA SER A 63 -14.07 -14.84 -2.50
C SER A 63 -12.74 -14.63 -1.77
N GLN A 64 -11.63 -14.59 -2.51
CA GLN A 64 -10.30 -14.35 -1.98
C GLN A 64 -9.92 -12.88 -2.15
N ALA A 65 -9.70 -12.20 -1.03
CA ALA A 65 -9.23 -10.82 -1.04
C ALA A 65 -7.73 -10.77 -1.37
N PRO A 66 -7.28 -9.78 -2.16
CA PRO A 66 -5.86 -9.52 -2.34
C PRO A 66 -5.15 -9.27 -1.00
N THR A 67 -3.95 -9.80 -0.87
CA THR A 67 -3.12 -9.69 0.33
C THR A 67 -1.88 -8.86 0.06
N TYR A 68 -1.16 -8.50 1.12
CA TYR A 68 0.13 -7.84 1.00
C TYR A 68 1.13 -8.34 2.03
N GLU A 69 2.41 -8.23 1.69
CA GLU A 69 3.52 -8.59 2.56
C GLU A 69 4.63 -7.52 2.48
N ILE A 70 5.45 -7.45 3.53
CA ILE A 70 6.62 -6.57 3.57
C ILE A 70 7.87 -7.42 3.33
N ILE A 71 8.54 -7.16 2.22
CA ILE A 71 9.84 -7.76 1.90
C ILE A 71 10.93 -6.84 2.45
N LYS A 72 11.88 -7.41 3.20
CA LYS A 72 13.01 -6.66 3.75
C LYS A 72 14.13 -6.52 2.70
N GLU A 73 14.77 -5.35 2.69
CA GLU A 73 16.04 -5.05 1.96
C GLU A 73 16.02 -5.23 0.42
N PRO A 74 15.64 -4.18 -0.36
CA PRO A 74 15.02 -2.93 0.08
C PRO A 74 13.62 -3.17 0.64
N VAL A 75 13.12 -2.25 1.47
CA VAL A 75 11.77 -2.39 2.03
C VAL A 75 10.71 -2.16 0.94
N LEU A 76 10.09 -3.25 0.53
CA LEU A 76 9.03 -3.30 -0.47
C LEU A 76 7.73 -3.75 0.20
N ILE A 77 6.62 -3.14 -0.21
CA ILE A 77 5.30 -3.71 0.01
C ILE A 77 4.87 -4.43 -1.27
N MET A 78 4.64 -5.74 -1.16
CA MET A 78 4.23 -6.61 -2.27
C MET A 78 2.75 -6.92 -2.12
N PHE A 79 1.96 -6.67 -3.16
CA PHE A 79 0.53 -6.95 -3.23
C PHE A 79 0.28 -8.15 -4.14
N ARG A 80 -0.52 -9.11 -3.66
CA ARG A 80 -0.87 -10.34 -4.37
C ARG A 80 -2.38 -10.49 -4.44
N ALA A 81 -2.94 -10.65 -5.64
CA ALA A 81 -4.40 -10.71 -5.84
C ALA A 81 -4.88 -12.04 -6.42
N GLY A 82 -4.02 -12.74 -7.16
CA GLY A 82 -4.39 -13.92 -7.93
C GLY A 82 -4.86 -13.58 -9.35
N PRO A 83 -5.16 -14.60 -10.18
CA PRO A 83 -5.49 -14.42 -11.58
C PRO A 83 -6.72 -13.48 -11.79
N PRO A 84 -6.70 -12.62 -12.83
CA PRO A 84 -5.69 -12.54 -13.91
C PRO A 84 -4.51 -11.61 -13.60
N TYR A 85 -4.36 -11.14 -12.36
CA TYR A 85 -3.45 -10.04 -12.06
C TYR A 85 -2.03 -10.52 -11.67
N GLU A 86 -1.04 -9.76 -12.13
CA GLU A 86 0.33 -9.86 -11.64
C GLU A 86 0.46 -9.27 -10.24
N ASP A 87 1.42 -9.77 -9.48
CA ASP A 87 1.83 -9.20 -8.21
C ASP A 87 2.49 -7.83 -8.41
N MET A 88 2.28 -6.91 -7.46
CA MET A 88 2.77 -5.53 -7.54
C MET A 88 3.62 -5.18 -6.32
N ALA A 89 4.85 -4.72 -6.53
CA ALA A 89 5.72 -4.24 -5.47
C ALA A 89 5.93 -2.73 -5.53
N PHE A 90 5.94 -2.07 -4.36
CA PHE A 90 6.31 -0.66 -4.23
C PHE A 90 7.34 -0.48 -3.12
N ARG A 91 8.35 0.35 -3.37
CA ARG A 91 9.33 0.74 -2.34
C ARG A 91 8.69 1.71 -1.35
N ILE A 92 8.87 1.44 -0.06
CA ILE A 92 8.38 2.29 1.03
C ILE A 92 9.48 2.60 2.03
N VAL A 93 9.29 3.67 2.80
CA VAL A 93 10.16 3.97 3.94
C VAL A 93 9.97 2.92 5.04
N ASN A 94 11.08 2.49 5.64
CA ASN A 94 11.10 1.54 6.74
C ASN A 94 10.82 2.22 8.09
N LEU A 95 9.56 2.57 8.33
CA LEU A 95 9.11 3.13 9.62
C LEU A 95 7.90 2.35 10.12
N LYS A 96 7.67 2.39 11.45
CA LYS A 96 6.56 1.68 12.09
C LYS A 96 5.22 2.31 11.71
N TRP A 97 4.25 1.50 11.33
CA TRP A 97 2.93 1.97 10.94
C TRP A 97 2.05 2.27 12.16
N GLU A 98 1.21 3.29 12.01
CA GLU A 98 0.07 3.56 12.89
C GLU A 98 -1.14 2.79 12.37
N HIS A 99 -1.62 1.82 13.16
CA HIS A 99 -2.72 0.93 12.80
C HIS A 99 -4.08 1.42 13.31
N SER A 100 -4.15 2.56 13.99
CA SER A 100 -5.42 3.13 14.45
C SER A 100 -6.26 3.67 13.28
N PRO A 101 -7.52 3.22 13.11
CA PRO A 101 -8.42 3.78 12.11
C PRO A 101 -8.67 5.29 12.33
N LYS A 102 -8.70 5.73 13.59
CA LYS A 102 -8.81 7.16 13.97
C LYS A 102 -7.61 8.00 13.52
N ARG A 103 -6.49 7.36 13.18
CA ARG A 103 -5.26 8.00 12.67
C ARG A 103 -5.02 7.72 11.19
N GLY A 104 -6.06 7.33 10.46
CA GLY A 104 -6.04 7.18 9.01
C GLY A 104 -5.60 5.80 8.50
N TYR A 105 -5.47 4.81 9.38
CA TYR A 105 -5.27 3.43 8.94
C TYR A 105 -6.51 2.89 8.24
N LYS A 106 -6.33 2.28 7.07
CA LYS A 106 -7.37 1.57 6.32
C LYS A 106 -6.75 0.37 5.63
N SER A 107 -7.38 -0.80 5.75
CA SER A 107 -7.02 -2.00 4.99
C SER A 107 -8.32 -2.71 4.64
N VAL A 108 -8.83 -2.46 3.44
CA VAL A 108 -10.15 -2.96 3.00
C VAL A 108 -10.08 -3.32 1.53
N PHE A 109 -10.70 -4.43 1.15
CA PHE A 109 -10.98 -4.78 -0.24
C PHE A 109 -12.49 -4.74 -0.45
N ASP A 110 -12.97 -3.81 -1.28
CA ASP A 110 -14.40 -3.68 -1.61
C ASP A 110 -14.57 -3.29 -3.08
N ARG A 111 -15.60 -3.84 -3.74
CA ARG A 111 -15.95 -3.55 -5.15
C ARG A 111 -14.75 -3.59 -6.11
N GLY A 112 -13.86 -4.57 -5.92
CA GLY A 112 -12.68 -4.73 -6.77
C GLY A 112 -11.58 -3.70 -6.52
N VAL A 113 -11.57 -3.01 -5.37
CA VAL A 113 -10.52 -2.06 -5.02
C VAL A 113 -9.91 -2.42 -3.67
N LEU A 114 -8.61 -2.69 -3.67
CA LEU A 114 -7.82 -2.83 -2.45
C LEU A 114 -7.35 -1.44 -2.02
N GLN A 115 -7.74 -1.03 -0.82
CA GLN A 115 -7.35 0.22 -0.20
C GLN A 115 -6.48 -0.08 1.03
N LEU A 116 -5.19 0.24 0.92
CA LEU A 116 -4.25 0.16 2.05
C LEU A 116 -3.67 1.55 2.34
N TYR A 117 -4.14 2.17 3.41
CA TYR A 117 -3.72 3.48 3.88
C TYR A 117 -3.07 3.32 5.24
N PHE A 118 -1.92 3.95 5.42
CA PHE A 118 -1.28 4.02 6.72
C PHE A 118 -0.44 5.27 6.83
N ASN A 119 -0.36 5.79 8.05
CA ASN A 119 0.63 6.78 8.44
C ASN A 119 1.71 6.10 9.27
N PHE A 120 2.88 6.70 9.36
CA PHE A 120 3.92 6.28 10.28
C PHE A 120 3.62 6.79 11.68
N LYS A 121 4.07 6.03 12.69
CA LYS A 121 3.97 6.46 14.09
C LYS A 121 4.83 7.71 14.30
N ARG A 122 4.23 8.73 14.91
CA ARG A 122 4.96 9.90 15.37
C ARG A 122 5.66 9.57 16.68
N HIS A 123 6.97 9.76 16.73
CA HIS A 123 7.73 9.64 17.96
C HIS A 123 7.70 10.99 18.68
N PHE A 124 6.85 11.11 19.70
CA PHE A 124 6.94 12.23 20.62
C PHE A 124 8.01 11.91 21.65
N TYR A 125 9.14 12.60 21.59
CA TYR A 125 10.10 12.58 22.69
C TYR A 125 9.44 13.23 23.91
N ARG A 126 9.17 12.44 24.96
CA ARG A 126 8.78 12.97 26.27
C ARG A 126 10.07 13.24 27.06
N ARG A 127 10.23 14.48 27.52
CA ARG A 127 11.29 14.86 28.46
C ARG A 127 10.98 14.31 29.85
#